data_AF-A0A6G2J6A1-F1
#
_entry.id   AF-A0A6G2J6A1-F1
#
_cell.length_a   1.000
_cell.length_b   1.000
_cell.length_c   1.000
_cell.angle_alpha   90.00
_cell.angle_beta   90.00
_cell.angle_gamma   90.00
#
_symmetry.space_group_name_H-M   'P 1'
#
loop_
_entity.id
_entity.type
_entity.pdbx_description
1 polymer ?
#
loop_
_entity_poly.entity_id
_entity_poly.type
_entity_poly.pdbx_seq_one_letter_code
_entity_poly.pdbx_strand_id
1 'polypeptide(L)'
;MSHMGELPTRSQLKEGMSVSIVATKDTHTGKRTVGIIRNINSRGDYDSNGIMVVLNDEAWTRGRVKEIISTTENRPINLDIPNTEDMHNEFKQTFGVPVDGGKANDIKFAVAKEVAAFWNAKGGRLFIGVHDDGHITGLKKDLKQHKDSDKLESAIRSYLGDTLDKPLTYELRFAENDEYLVIHIPIRKKGEWVYIDGEFFVREGNRAQKYTTQRASEYQRMYGGDGR
;
A
#
# COMPACT_ATOMS: atom_id res chain seq x y z
N MET A 1 -15.03 7.21 26.02
CA MET A 1 -15.69 5.97 26.45
C MET A 1 -15.20 4.86 25.54
N SER A 2 -14.46 3.90 26.08
CA SER A 2 -13.73 2.88 25.33
C SER A 2 -14.67 1.81 24.75
N HIS A 3 -14.77 1.73 23.43
CA HIS A 3 -15.36 0.60 22.74
C HIS A 3 -14.54 -0.66 23.06
N MET A 4 -14.97 -1.46 24.02
CA MET A 4 -14.54 -2.85 24.13
C MET A 4 -15.23 -3.63 23.02
N GLY A 5 -14.58 -3.73 21.86
CA GLY A 5 -14.97 -4.69 20.82
C GLY A 5 -14.79 -6.12 21.32
N GLU A 6 -15.68 -7.02 20.89
CA GLU A 6 -15.57 -8.45 21.18
C GLU A 6 -14.20 -9.00 20.75
N LEU A 7 -13.68 -9.98 21.52
CA LEU A 7 -12.40 -10.61 21.19
C LEU A 7 -12.52 -11.41 19.89
N PRO A 8 -11.48 -11.40 19.02
CA PRO A 8 -11.51 -12.16 17.77
C PRO A 8 -11.72 -13.67 17.98
N THR A 9 -12.56 -14.27 17.14
CA THR A 9 -12.77 -15.72 17.10
C THR A 9 -11.66 -16.41 16.31
N ARG A 10 -11.53 -17.73 16.49
CA ARG A 10 -10.54 -18.53 15.78
C ARG A 10 -10.79 -18.50 14.27
N SER A 11 -12.05 -18.55 13.85
CA SER A 11 -12.49 -18.52 12.44
C SER A 11 -12.08 -17.23 11.72
N GLN A 12 -11.93 -16.12 12.45
CA GLN A 12 -11.45 -14.84 11.92
C GLN A 12 -9.92 -14.78 11.75
N LEU A 13 -9.16 -15.71 12.34
CA LEU A 13 -7.70 -15.69 12.38
C LEU A 13 -7.10 -16.67 11.38
N LYS A 14 -6.01 -16.24 10.71
CA LYS A 14 -5.21 -17.06 9.81
C LYS A 14 -3.72 -16.79 10.02
N GLU A 15 -2.89 -17.81 9.79
CA GLU A 15 -1.45 -17.63 9.71
C GLU A 15 -1.10 -16.53 8.68
N GLY A 16 -0.14 -15.67 9.00
CA GLY A 16 0.22 -14.49 8.21
C GLY A 16 -0.54 -13.21 8.56
N MET A 17 -1.62 -13.26 9.36
CA MET A 17 -2.31 -12.04 9.81
C MET A 17 -1.52 -11.30 10.88
N SER A 18 -1.57 -9.97 10.87
CA SER A 18 -1.05 -9.15 11.97
C SER A 18 -2.09 -9.10 13.09
N VAL A 19 -1.64 -9.25 14.34
CA VAL A 19 -2.50 -9.24 15.52
C VAL A 19 -1.82 -8.53 16.67
N SER A 20 -2.63 -7.99 17.58
CA SER A 20 -2.17 -7.56 18.89
C SER A 20 -2.48 -8.66 19.90
N ILE A 21 -1.44 -9.13 20.60
CA ILE A 21 -1.55 -10.15 21.63
C ILE A 21 -1.18 -9.58 22.99
N VAL A 22 -1.69 -10.18 24.06
CA VAL A 22 -1.03 -10.16 25.36
C VAL A 22 -0.17 -11.41 25.46
N ALA A 23 1.15 -11.23 25.50
CA ALA A 23 2.09 -12.35 25.60
C ALA A 23 1.90 -13.10 26.92
N THR A 24 2.19 -14.40 26.96
CA THR A 24 2.01 -15.20 28.18
C THR A 24 2.81 -14.64 29.37
N LYS A 25 3.98 -14.04 29.11
CA LYS A 25 4.81 -13.36 30.12
C LYS A 25 4.21 -12.04 30.64
N ASP A 26 3.31 -11.44 29.86
CA ASP A 26 2.74 -10.11 30.10
C ASP A 26 1.26 -10.19 30.52
N THR A 27 0.76 -11.35 30.95
CA THR A 27 -0.64 -11.54 31.37
C THR A 27 -1.01 -10.67 32.56
N HIS A 28 -0.10 -10.49 33.52
CA HIS A 28 -0.29 -9.65 34.69
C HIS A 28 -0.22 -8.15 34.38
N THR A 29 0.59 -7.78 33.38
CA THR A 29 0.79 -6.37 32.99
C THR A 29 -0.20 -5.91 31.93
N GLY A 30 -0.81 -6.85 31.19
CA GLY A 30 -1.67 -6.57 30.05
C GLY A 30 -0.93 -5.95 28.87
N LYS A 31 0.41 -5.95 28.88
CA LYS A 31 1.21 -5.31 27.84
C LYS A 31 0.93 -5.97 26.48
N ARG A 32 0.54 -5.14 25.51
CA ARG A 32 0.26 -5.58 24.15
C ARG A 32 1.53 -5.68 23.31
N THR A 33 1.64 -6.76 22.56
CA THR A 33 2.69 -7.00 21.57
C THR A 33 2.03 -7.24 20.23
N VAL A 34 2.47 -6.53 19.19
CA VAL A 34 1.96 -6.71 17.82
C VAL A 34 2.90 -7.65 17.07
N GLY A 35 2.34 -8.57 16.29
CA GLY A 35 3.13 -9.38 15.38
C GLY A 35 2.29 -10.21 14.41
N ILE A 36 2.99 -10.92 13.53
CA ILE A 36 2.38 -11.76 12.50
C ILE A 36 2.12 -13.14 13.09
N ILE A 37 0.91 -13.68 12.94
CA ILE A 37 0.58 -15.05 13.36
C ILE A 37 1.43 -16.03 12.56
N ARG A 38 2.21 -16.84 13.28
CA ARG A 38 2.86 -18.03 12.74
C ARG A 38 1.97 -19.26 12.82
N ASN A 39 1.31 -19.47 13.97
CA ASN A 39 0.45 -20.63 14.20
C ASN A 39 -0.67 -20.29 15.19
N ILE A 40 -1.80 -20.99 15.07
CA ILE A 40 -2.97 -20.84 15.95
C ILE A 40 -3.10 -22.08 16.83
N ASN A 41 -2.92 -21.92 18.13
CA ASN A 41 -2.88 -23.02 19.10
C ASN A 41 -4.25 -23.37 19.70
N SER A 42 -5.23 -22.47 19.68
CA SER A 42 -6.59 -22.80 20.17
C SER A 42 -7.31 -23.76 19.24
N ARG A 43 -8.04 -24.71 19.83
CA ARG A 43 -8.94 -25.63 19.10
C ARG A 43 -10.37 -25.10 18.99
N GLY A 44 -10.88 -24.45 20.05
CA GLY A 44 -12.22 -23.86 20.08
C GLY A 44 -12.30 -22.54 19.32
N ASP A 45 -13.51 -22.18 18.86
CA ASP A 45 -13.73 -20.97 18.07
C ASP A 45 -13.72 -19.68 18.90
N TYR A 46 -13.96 -19.78 20.21
CA TYR A 46 -13.96 -18.65 21.12
C TYR A 46 -13.31 -19.01 22.45
N ASP A 47 -12.62 -18.04 23.05
CA ASP A 47 -12.05 -18.10 24.40
C ASP A 47 -12.19 -16.70 25.01
N SER A 48 -12.71 -16.60 26.23
CA SER A 48 -12.94 -15.33 26.92
C SER A 48 -11.65 -14.54 27.19
N ASN A 49 -10.48 -15.19 27.10
CA ASN A 49 -9.18 -14.54 27.20
C ASN A 49 -8.57 -14.21 25.83
N GLY A 50 -9.18 -14.66 24.73
CA GLY A 50 -8.71 -14.51 23.37
C GLY A 50 -8.10 -15.80 22.82
N ILE A 51 -8.02 -15.91 21.49
CA ILE A 51 -7.42 -17.07 20.84
C ILE A 51 -5.90 -17.09 21.06
N MET A 52 -5.36 -18.25 21.41
CA MET A 52 -3.93 -18.44 21.60
C MET A 52 -3.22 -18.60 20.25
N VAL A 53 -2.19 -17.79 20.02
CA VAL A 53 -1.36 -17.83 18.81
C VAL A 53 0.13 -17.79 19.17
N VAL A 54 0.95 -18.19 18.21
CA VAL A 54 2.40 -17.99 18.20
C VAL A 54 2.70 -16.94 17.13
N LEU A 55 3.52 -15.94 17.46
CA LEU A 55 3.99 -14.95 16.50
C LEU A 55 5.19 -15.47 15.69
N ASN A 56 5.38 -14.91 14.49
CA ASN A 56 6.51 -15.19 13.62
C ASN A 56 7.71 -14.27 13.96
N ASP A 57 8.15 -14.30 15.22
CA ASP A 57 9.36 -13.65 15.69
C ASP A 57 10.41 -14.69 16.12
N GLU A 58 11.65 -14.26 16.31
CA GLU A 58 12.75 -15.15 16.71
C GLU A 58 12.51 -15.80 18.08
N ALA A 59 11.71 -15.15 18.93
CA ALA A 59 11.36 -15.62 20.27
C ALA A 59 10.16 -16.59 20.29
N TRP A 60 9.50 -16.82 19.15
CA TRP A 60 8.29 -17.63 19.04
C TRP A 60 7.23 -17.21 20.07
N THR A 61 7.04 -15.90 20.22
CA THR A 61 6.23 -15.32 21.28
C THR A 61 4.81 -15.86 21.23
N ARG A 62 4.38 -16.46 22.34
CA ARG A 62 3.01 -16.97 22.52
C ARG A 62 2.17 -15.95 23.27
N GLY A 63 0.91 -15.83 22.86
CA GLY A 63 -0.04 -15.02 23.59
C GLY A 63 -1.45 -15.06 23.06
N ARG A 64 -2.31 -14.33 23.76
CA ARG A 64 -3.75 -14.28 23.52
C ARG A 64 -4.09 -13.09 22.66
N VAL A 65 -4.70 -13.33 21.50
CA VAL A 65 -5.15 -12.28 20.58
C VAL A 65 -6.19 -11.41 21.26
N LYS A 66 -5.94 -10.10 21.28
CA LYS A 66 -6.88 -9.09 21.73
C LYS A 66 -7.55 -8.37 20.57
N GLU A 67 -6.89 -8.34 19.42
CA GLU A 67 -7.34 -7.56 18.27
C GLU A 67 -6.68 -8.10 16.99
N ILE A 68 -7.46 -8.19 15.91
CA ILE A 68 -6.92 -8.39 14.57
C ILE A 68 -6.42 -7.04 14.09
N ILE A 69 -5.12 -6.95 13.86
CA ILE A 69 -4.55 -5.77 13.22
C ILE A 69 -4.71 -6.02 11.73
N SER A 70 -5.84 -5.56 11.19
CA SER A 70 -6.05 -5.48 9.75
C SER A 70 -4.81 -4.82 9.14
N THR A 71 -4.12 -5.53 8.25
CA THR A 71 -3.01 -4.96 7.45
C THR A 71 -3.51 -3.88 6.47
N THR A 72 -4.78 -3.49 6.57
CA THR A 72 -5.42 -2.44 5.78
C THR A 72 -6.11 -1.38 6.67
N GLU A 73 -5.84 -1.31 7.98
CA GLU A 73 -6.49 -0.29 8.83
C GLU A 73 -5.53 0.74 9.44
N ASN A 74 -5.66 1.95 8.87
CA ASN A 74 -5.67 3.24 9.56
C ASN A 74 -4.39 3.69 10.28
N ARG A 75 -3.21 3.33 9.77
CA ARG A 75 -2.06 4.23 9.98
C ARG A 75 -2.31 5.48 9.12
N PRO A 76 -2.21 6.70 9.69
CA PRO A 76 -2.24 7.89 8.86
C PRO A 76 -1.18 7.73 7.77
N ILE A 77 -1.58 7.93 6.51
CA ILE A 77 -0.65 7.91 5.39
C ILE A 77 0.46 8.90 5.72
N ASN A 78 1.70 8.45 5.66
CA ASN A 78 2.83 9.35 5.84
C ASN A 78 2.91 10.27 4.60
N LEU A 79 2.51 11.52 4.80
CA LEU A 79 2.54 12.57 3.78
C LEU A 79 3.92 13.24 3.67
N ASP A 80 4.84 12.98 4.61
CA ASP A 80 6.18 13.56 4.59
C ASP A 80 6.92 13.14 3.31
N ILE A 81 7.38 14.16 2.58
CA ILE A 81 8.17 14.00 1.37
C ILE A 81 9.59 13.58 1.77
N PRO A 82 10.08 12.41 1.31
CA PRO A 82 11.46 12.01 1.55
C PRO A 82 12.42 12.88 0.74
N ASN A 83 13.69 12.92 1.14
CA ASN A 83 14.70 13.73 0.45
C ASN A 83 15.03 13.26 -0.98
N THR A 84 14.72 12.00 -1.31
CA THR A 84 15.07 11.39 -2.60
C THR A 84 14.05 10.32 -2.98
N GLU A 85 13.93 10.06 -4.29
CA GLU A 85 13.23 8.90 -4.82
C GLU A 85 13.94 7.59 -4.47
N ASP A 86 13.16 6.53 -4.25
CA ASP A 86 13.68 5.20 -3.94
C ASP A 86 12.71 4.09 -4.39
N MET A 87 12.88 2.89 -3.85
CA MET A 87 12.03 1.74 -4.19
C MET A 87 10.58 1.84 -3.69
N HIS A 88 10.29 2.82 -2.83
CA HIS A 88 8.98 3.05 -2.23
C HIS A 88 8.45 4.47 -2.45
N ASN A 89 9.25 5.38 -3.02
CA ASN A 89 8.90 6.78 -3.21
C ASN A 89 9.28 7.24 -4.62
N GLU A 90 8.37 7.94 -5.27
CA GLU A 90 8.54 8.51 -6.61
C GLU A 90 7.89 9.89 -6.65
N PHE A 91 8.51 10.82 -7.39
CA PHE A 91 8.07 12.20 -7.51
C PHE A 91 7.65 12.54 -8.94
N LYS A 92 6.59 13.32 -9.06
CA LYS A 92 6.12 13.91 -10.31
C LYS A 92 5.72 15.36 -10.04
N GLN A 93 6.15 16.27 -10.89
CA GLN A 93 5.81 17.69 -10.72
C GLN A 93 4.33 17.98 -10.99
N THR A 94 3.64 17.11 -11.74
CA THR A 94 2.28 17.32 -12.23
C THR A 94 1.63 15.99 -12.61
N PHE A 95 0.30 15.92 -12.60
CA PHE A 95 -0.43 14.74 -13.07
C PHE A 95 -0.53 14.71 -14.59
N GLY A 96 -0.65 15.86 -15.24
CA GLY A 96 -0.88 15.90 -16.67
C GLY A 96 -0.65 17.24 -17.37
N VAL A 97 -0.02 18.21 -16.71
CA VAL A 97 0.28 19.52 -17.30
C VAL A 97 1.67 19.49 -17.93
N PRO A 98 1.80 19.62 -19.27
CA PRO A 98 3.11 19.71 -19.90
C PRO A 98 3.86 20.98 -19.50
N VAL A 99 5.13 20.84 -19.15
CA VAL A 99 6.02 21.97 -18.84
C VAL A 99 6.74 22.46 -20.11
N ASP A 100 7.20 21.54 -20.97
CA ASP A 100 8.06 21.84 -22.12
C ASP A 100 7.59 21.15 -23.43
N GLY A 101 6.32 21.33 -23.82
CA GLY A 101 5.82 20.83 -25.11
C GLY A 101 5.59 19.32 -25.21
N GLY A 102 5.74 18.58 -24.10
CA GLY A 102 5.30 17.18 -24.00
C GLY A 102 3.78 17.01 -24.12
N LYS A 103 3.31 15.77 -24.28
CA LYS A 103 1.87 15.49 -24.32
C LYS A 103 1.35 15.19 -22.92
N ALA A 104 0.19 15.75 -22.58
CA ALA A 104 -0.47 15.48 -21.31
C ALA A 104 -0.67 13.98 -21.04
N ASN A 105 -0.97 13.21 -22.11
CA ASN A 105 -1.15 11.76 -22.00
C ASN A 105 0.15 11.01 -21.65
N ASP A 106 1.32 11.49 -22.09
CA ASP A 106 2.60 10.84 -21.76
C ASP A 106 2.92 11.03 -20.26
N ILE A 107 2.57 12.19 -19.70
CA ILE A 107 2.74 12.50 -18.28
C ILE A 107 1.79 11.66 -17.42
N LYS A 108 0.51 11.61 -17.81
CA LYS A 108 -0.47 10.77 -17.12
C LYS A 108 -0.10 9.30 -17.20
N PHE A 109 0.42 8.85 -18.35
CA PHE A 109 0.90 7.48 -18.52
C PHE A 109 2.09 7.19 -17.59
N ALA A 110 3.01 8.14 -17.41
CA ALA A 110 4.09 8.00 -16.44
C ALA A 110 3.55 7.80 -15.00
N VAL A 111 2.49 8.52 -14.61
CA VAL A 111 1.81 8.31 -13.31
C VAL A 111 1.20 6.90 -13.23
N ALA A 112 0.44 6.45 -14.23
CA ALA A 112 -0.16 5.13 -14.23
C ALA A 112 0.90 4.01 -14.19
N LYS A 113 1.99 4.18 -14.93
CA LYS A 113 3.13 3.27 -14.95
C LYS A 113 3.75 3.09 -13.57
N GLU A 114 3.96 4.18 -12.82
CA GLU A 114 4.52 4.12 -11.46
C GLU A 114 3.53 3.46 -10.48
N VAL A 115 2.22 3.75 -10.60
CA VAL A 115 1.18 3.06 -9.81
C VAL A 115 1.20 1.54 -10.07
N ALA A 116 1.26 1.12 -11.34
CA ALA A 116 1.36 -0.29 -11.70
C ALA A 116 2.65 -0.94 -11.17
N ALA A 117 3.78 -0.23 -11.29
CA ALA A 117 5.08 -0.69 -10.82
C ALA A 117 5.13 -0.88 -9.30
N PHE A 118 4.58 0.07 -8.53
CA PHE A 118 4.47 -0.07 -7.07
C PHE A 118 3.55 -1.20 -6.67
N TRP A 119 2.40 -1.33 -7.33
CA TRP A 119 1.44 -2.41 -7.06
C TRP A 119 2.07 -3.79 -7.26
N ASN A 120 2.78 -3.97 -8.38
CA ASN A 120 3.49 -5.21 -8.71
C ASN A 120 4.75 -5.44 -7.85
N ALA A 121 5.25 -4.43 -7.13
CA ALA A 121 6.40 -4.54 -6.26
C ALA A 121 6.01 -4.71 -4.77
N LYS A 122 6.47 -3.83 -3.89
CA LYS A 122 6.19 -3.88 -2.45
C LYS A 122 5.41 -2.65 -1.98
N GLY A 123 4.51 -2.15 -2.83
CA GLY A 123 3.80 -0.90 -2.58
C GLY A 123 4.73 0.31 -2.60
N GLY A 124 4.17 1.48 -2.30
CA GLY A 124 4.91 2.74 -2.28
C GLY A 124 4.02 3.97 -2.19
N ARG A 125 4.62 5.13 -2.44
CA ARG A 125 4.02 6.45 -2.43
C ARG A 125 4.48 7.18 -3.69
N LEU A 126 3.51 7.67 -4.46
CA LEU A 126 3.76 8.56 -5.58
C LEU A 126 3.31 9.96 -5.18
N PHE A 127 4.24 10.91 -5.17
CA PHE A 127 3.96 12.30 -4.85
C PHE A 127 3.78 13.08 -6.14
N ILE A 128 2.69 13.85 -6.25
CA ILE A 128 2.42 14.73 -7.39
C ILE A 128 2.40 16.18 -6.92
N GLY A 129 3.07 17.07 -7.64
CA GLY A 129 3.38 18.43 -7.21
C GLY A 129 4.76 18.56 -6.56
N VAL A 130 5.66 17.58 -6.81
CA VAL A 130 7.00 17.50 -6.20
C VAL A 130 8.05 17.27 -7.29
N HIS A 131 9.17 17.97 -7.19
CA HIS A 131 10.33 17.81 -8.07
C HIS A 131 11.19 16.60 -7.68
N ASP A 132 12.06 16.14 -8.56
CA ASP A 132 12.87 14.92 -8.35
C ASP A 132 13.88 15.01 -7.19
N ASP A 133 14.22 16.23 -6.76
CA ASP A 133 15.07 16.57 -5.62
C ASP A 133 14.26 16.73 -4.30
N GLY A 134 12.95 16.46 -4.33
CA GLY A 134 12.07 16.49 -3.16
C GLY A 134 11.47 17.84 -2.81
N HIS A 135 11.72 18.93 -3.56
CA HIS A 135 11.05 20.21 -3.30
C HIS A 135 9.63 20.25 -3.87
N ILE A 136 8.71 20.91 -3.15
CA ILE A 136 7.32 21.10 -3.59
C ILE A 136 7.28 22.11 -4.72
N THR A 137 6.76 21.70 -5.89
CA THR A 137 6.53 22.58 -7.05
C THR A 137 5.11 23.11 -7.11
N GLY A 138 4.18 22.48 -6.41
CA GLY A 138 2.78 22.89 -6.32
C GLY A 138 1.89 22.26 -7.39
N LEU A 139 0.60 22.09 -7.07
CA LEU A 139 -0.45 21.59 -7.98
C LEU A 139 -1.27 22.70 -8.67
N LYS A 140 -0.88 23.97 -8.54
CA LYS A 140 -1.67 25.11 -9.03
C LYS A 140 -2.09 24.99 -10.50
N LYS A 141 -1.22 24.43 -11.35
CA LYS A 141 -1.54 24.23 -12.78
C LYS A 141 -2.54 23.08 -12.98
N ASP A 142 -2.35 21.97 -12.28
CA ASP A 142 -3.27 20.82 -12.31
C ASP A 142 -4.66 21.21 -11.80
N LEU A 143 -4.73 21.90 -10.66
CA LEU A 143 -5.98 22.41 -10.09
C LEU A 143 -6.67 23.38 -11.05
N LYS A 144 -5.93 24.29 -11.72
CA LYS A 144 -6.52 25.16 -12.74
C LYS A 144 -7.09 24.38 -13.93
N GLN A 145 -6.38 23.35 -14.39
CA GLN A 145 -6.82 22.49 -15.50
C GLN A 145 -8.08 21.68 -15.12
N HIS A 146 -8.17 21.22 -13.88
CA HIS A 146 -9.24 20.36 -13.39
C HIS A 146 -10.33 21.08 -12.59
N LYS A 147 -10.18 22.39 -12.36
CA LYS A 147 -11.01 23.32 -11.56
C LYS A 147 -10.70 23.32 -10.06
N ASP A 148 -10.64 22.16 -9.43
CA ASP A 148 -10.44 21.99 -7.98
C ASP A 148 -9.82 20.62 -7.64
N SER A 149 -9.55 20.38 -6.35
CA SER A 149 -8.94 19.14 -5.84
C SER A 149 -9.85 17.92 -6.03
N ASP A 150 -11.15 18.05 -5.79
CA ASP A 150 -12.13 16.97 -5.99
C ASP A 150 -12.17 16.50 -7.45
N LYS A 151 -12.15 17.43 -8.41
CA LYS A 151 -12.14 17.13 -9.84
C LYS A 151 -10.80 16.60 -10.32
N LEU A 152 -9.69 17.05 -9.74
CA LEU A 152 -8.37 16.47 -10.00
C LEU A 152 -8.32 15.01 -9.49
N GLU A 153 -8.80 14.75 -8.27
CA GLU A 153 -8.88 13.39 -7.71
C GLU A 153 -9.74 12.49 -8.62
N SER A 154 -10.92 12.96 -9.02
CA SER A 154 -11.80 12.23 -9.93
C SER A 154 -11.13 11.94 -11.27
N ALA A 155 -10.37 12.90 -11.83
CA ALA A 155 -9.65 12.71 -13.08
C ALA A 155 -8.50 11.70 -12.95
N ILE A 156 -7.76 11.71 -11.83
CA ILE A 156 -6.72 10.71 -11.55
C ILE A 156 -7.35 9.32 -11.45
N ARG A 157 -8.43 9.18 -10.66
CA ARG A 157 -9.11 7.89 -10.48
C ARG A 157 -9.68 7.33 -11.78
N SER A 158 -10.33 8.18 -12.59
CA SER A 158 -10.84 7.78 -13.90
C SER A 158 -9.69 7.31 -14.80
N TYR A 159 -8.62 8.10 -14.91
CA TYR A 159 -7.50 7.76 -15.77
C TYR A 159 -6.83 6.45 -15.37
N LEU A 160 -6.58 6.25 -14.06
CA LEU A 160 -6.03 4.99 -13.55
C LEU A 160 -6.98 3.81 -13.81
N GLY A 161 -8.29 3.99 -13.61
CA GLY A 161 -9.30 2.96 -13.89
C GLY A 161 -9.42 2.59 -15.37
N ASP A 162 -9.21 3.56 -16.27
CA ASP A 162 -9.25 3.34 -17.72
C ASP A 162 -7.94 2.73 -18.26
N THR A 163 -6.82 2.96 -17.58
CA THR A 163 -5.47 2.57 -18.04
C THR A 163 -5.02 1.22 -17.50
N LEU A 164 -5.39 0.89 -16.25
CA LEU A 164 -5.00 -0.36 -15.60
C LEU A 164 -5.96 -1.49 -15.98
N ASP A 165 -5.44 -2.69 -16.22
CA ASP A 165 -6.24 -3.87 -16.61
C ASP A 165 -7.17 -4.40 -15.51
N LYS A 166 -7.07 -3.87 -14.29
CA LYS A 166 -7.97 -4.17 -13.16
C LYS A 166 -8.03 -3.01 -12.16
N PRO A 167 -9.15 -2.89 -11.42
CA PRO A 167 -9.26 -1.92 -10.34
C PRO A 167 -8.28 -2.24 -9.21
N LEU A 168 -7.65 -1.20 -8.67
CA LEU A 168 -6.72 -1.28 -7.55
C LEU A 168 -7.27 -0.54 -6.34
N THR A 169 -6.91 -1.00 -5.14
CA THR A 169 -7.21 -0.29 -3.88
C THR A 169 -6.02 0.59 -3.50
N TYR A 170 -6.13 1.89 -3.70
CA TYR A 170 -5.14 2.89 -3.31
C TYR A 170 -5.82 4.09 -2.65
N GLU A 171 -5.03 4.84 -1.89
CA GLU A 171 -5.52 6.05 -1.22
C GLU A 171 -4.91 7.29 -1.86
N LEU A 172 -5.73 8.30 -2.09
CA LEU A 172 -5.33 9.63 -2.54
C LEU A 172 -5.48 10.60 -1.36
N ARG A 173 -4.47 11.43 -1.11
CA ARG A 173 -4.50 12.48 -0.08
C ARG A 173 -3.83 13.73 -0.60
N PHE A 174 -4.54 14.85 -0.55
CA PHE A 174 -3.92 16.16 -0.66
C PHE A 174 -3.25 16.56 0.67
N ALA A 175 -2.19 17.34 0.57
CA ALA A 175 -1.39 17.80 1.70
C ALA A 175 -1.06 19.29 1.52
N GLU A 176 -0.69 19.95 2.62
CA GLU A 176 -0.27 21.36 2.65
C GLU A 176 -1.20 22.28 1.84
N ASN A 177 -2.51 22.27 2.16
CA ASN A 177 -3.53 23.07 1.47
C ASN A 177 -3.54 22.88 -0.07
N ASP A 178 -3.53 21.63 -0.50
CA ASP A 178 -3.53 21.21 -1.90
C ASP A 178 -2.26 21.63 -2.69
N GLU A 179 -1.13 21.87 -2.02
CA GLU A 179 0.15 22.12 -2.71
C GLU A 179 0.70 20.86 -3.37
N TYR A 180 0.54 19.68 -2.74
CA TYR A 180 0.86 18.40 -3.35
C TYR A 180 -0.15 17.33 -2.95
N LEU A 181 -0.10 16.20 -3.64
CA LEU A 181 -0.92 15.04 -3.33
C LEU A 181 -0.05 13.78 -3.29
N VAL A 182 -0.50 12.80 -2.53
CA VAL A 182 0.12 11.48 -2.38
C VAL A 182 -0.87 10.42 -2.84
N ILE A 183 -0.44 9.59 -3.78
CA ILE A 183 -1.07 8.29 -4.07
C ILE A 183 -0.33 7.26 -3.24
N HIS A 184 -1.00 6.69 -2.23
CA HIS A 184 -0.48 5.59 -1.44
C HIS A 184 -0.94 4.25 -2.03
N ILE A 185 0.06 3.46 -2.45
CA ILE A 185 -0.14 2.12 -2.99
C ILE A 185 0.24 1.11 -1.89
N PRO A 186 -0.72 0.36 -1.32
CA PRO A 186 -0.42 -0.65 -0.31
C PRO A 186 0.32 -1.83 -0.93
N ILE A 187 0.87 -2.69 -0.06
CA ILE A 187 1.37 -4.00 -0.50
C ILE A 187 0.17 -4.84 -0.96
N ARG A 188 0.13 -5.21 -2.25
CA ARG A 188 -0.91 -6.07 -2.81
C ARG A 188 -0.98 -7.43 -2.11
N LYS A 189 -2.10 -8.14 -2.26
CA LYS A 189 -2.17 -9.55 -1.93
C LYS A 189 -1.44 -10.38 -2.99
N LYS A 190 -1.00 -11.57 -2.58
CA LYS A 190 -0.35 -12.54 -3.47
C LYS A 190 -1.27 -12.88 -4.67
N GLY A 191 -0.70 -12.91 -5.87
CA GLY A 191 -1.40 -13.23 -7.11
C GLY A 191 -2.16 -12.07 -7.78
N GLU A 192 -2.27 -10.90 -7.13
CA GLU A 192 -2.99 -9.73 -7.68
C GLU A 192 -2.07 -8.82 -8.52
N TRP A 193 -1.57 -9.33 -9.65
CA TRP A 193 -0.69 -8.58 -10.57
C TRP A 193 -1.47 -7.59 -11.44
N VAL A 194 -0.89 -6.47 -11.87
CA VAL A 194 -1.54 -5.47 -12.75
C VAL A 194 -0.71 -5.22 -14.03
N TYR A 195 -1.40 -4.94 -15.14
CA TYR A 195 -0.82 -4.63 -16.44
C TYR A 195 -1.41 -3.32 -16.99
N ILE A 196 -0.69 -2.71 -17.93
CA ILE A 196 -1.17 -1.61 -18.77
C ILE A 196 -0.96 -2.03 -20.21
N ASP A 197 -2.03 -2.15 -21.00
CA ASP A 197 -1.98 -2.58 -22.41
C ASP A 197 -1.15 -3.88 -22.64
N GLY A 198 -1.25 -4.83 -21.72
CA GLY A 198 -0.50 -6.09 -21.76
C GLY A 198 0.97 -6.00 -21.33
N GLU A 199 1.43 -4.81 -20.92
CA GLU A 199 2.79 -4.57 -20.43
C GLU A 199 2.86 -4.70 -18.91
N PHE A 200 3.90 -5.39 -18.43
CA PHE A 200 4.15 -5.62 -17.01
C PHE A 200 5.26 -4.70 -16.50
N PHE A 201 4.95 -3.87 -15.52
CA PHE A 201 5.89 -2.95 -14.90
C PHE A 201 6.15 -3.33 -13.45
N VAL A 202 7.40 -3.26 -13.02
CA VAL A 202 7.82 -3.54 -11.63
C VAL A 202 8.76 -2.43 -11.16
N ARG A 203 8.58 -1.97 -9.92
CA ARG A 203 9.53 -1.06 -9.28
C ARG A 203 10.81 -1.80 -8.91
N GLU A 204 11.93 -1.40 -9.52
CA GLU A 204 13.28 -1.88 -9.19
C GLU A 204 14.21 -0.69 -8.95
N GLY A 205 14.78 -0.61 -7.74
CA GLY A 205 15.48 0.60 -7.32
C GLY A 205 14.55 1.81 -7.40
N ASN A 206 14.99 2.92 -7.98
CA ASN A 206 14.19 4.11 -8.17
C ASN A 206 13.51 4.20 -9.56
N ARG A 207 13.24 3.07 -10.23
CA ARG A 207 12.63 3.10 -11.58
C ARG A 207 11.51 2.07 -11.74
N ALA A 208 10.45 2.46 -12.44
CA ALA A 208 9.52 1.51 -13.03
C ALA A 208 10.13 0.85 -14.28
N GLN A 209 10.50 -0.42 -14.15
CA GLN A 209 11.03 -1.21 -15.25
C GLN A 209 9.93 -2.02 -15.95
N LYS A 210 9.92 -1.98 -17.28
CA LYS A 210 9.11 -2.89 -18.09
C LYS A 210 9.79 -4.24 -18.17
N TYR A 211 9.08 -5.29 -17.83
CA TYR A 211 9.57 -6.66 -17.98
C TYR A 211 9.10 -7.26 -19.30
N THR A 212 9.94 -8.11 -19.88
CA THR A 212 9.51 -9.00 -20.95
C THR A 212 8.51 -10.02 -20.40
N THR A 213 7.71 -10.63 -21.26
CA THR A 213 6.75 -11.68 -20.89
C THR A 213 7.43 -12.80 -20.08
N GLN A 214 8.64 -13.20 -20.47
CA GLN A 214 9.41 -14.22 -19.75
C GLN A 214 9.80 -13.75 -18.35
N ARG A 215 10.41 -12.55 -18.21
CA ARG A 215 10.84 -12.02 -16.92
C ARG A 215 9.65 -11.76 -15.99
N ALA A 216 8.52 -11.31 -16.54
CA ALA A 216 7.25 -11.18 -15.81
C ALA A 216 6.78 -12.53 -15.26
N SER A 217 6.75 -13.57 -16.10
CA SER A 217 6.33 -14.92 -15.69
C SER A 217 7.22 -15.49 -14.57
N GLU A 218 8.54 -15.32 -14.69
CA GLU A 218 9.51 -15.74 -13.67
C GLU A 218 9.32 -14.97 -12.35
N TYR A 219 9.17 -13.65 -12.43
CA TYR A 219 8.90 -12.79 -11.28
C TYR A 219 7.60 -13.18 -10.58
N GLN A 220 6.53 -13.39 -11.34
CA GLN A 220 5.23 -13.79 -10.80
C GLN A 220 5.27 -15.16 -10.14
N ARG A 221 6.04 -16.11 -10.67
CA ARG A 221 6.26 -17.42 -10.03
C ARG A 221 7.01 -17.27 -8.70
N MET A 222 8.06 -16.45 -8.68
CA MET A 222 8.90 -16.25 -7.49
C MET A 222 8.14 -15.54 -6.36
N TYR A 223 7.31 -14.55 -6.69
CA TYR A 223 6.69 -13.66 -5.71
C TYR A 223 5.16 -13.81 -5.59
N GLY A 224 4.53 -14.62 -6.45
CA GLY A 224 3.10 -14.90 -6.42
C GLY A 224 2.68 -15.90 -5.35
N GLY A 225 3.65 -16.70 -4.85
CA GLY A 225 3.39 -17.84 -3.99
C GLY A 225 2.74 -18.98 -4.76
N ASP A 226 3.18 -20.22 -4.49
CA ASP A 226 2.48 -21.40 -4.99
C ASP A 226 1.07 -21.40 -4.38
N GLY A 227 0.07 -21.22 -5.23
CA GLY A 227 -1.29 -21.65 -4.92
C GLY A 227 -1.29 -23.18 -4.90
N ARG A 228 -0.96 -23.76 -3.75
CA ARG A 228 -1.21 -25.16 -3.43
C ARG A 228 -1.81 -25.25 -2.03
#